data_AF-A0A1S6HDN6-F1
#
_entry.id   AF-A0A1S6HDN6-F1
#
_cell.length_a   1.000
_cell.length_b   1.000
_cell.length_c   1.000
_cell.angle_alpha   90.00
_cell.angle_beta   90.00
_cell.angle_gamma   90.00
#
_symmetry.space_group_name_H-M   'P 1'
#
loop_
_entity.id
_entity.type
_entity.pdbx_description
1 polymer ?
#
loop_
_entity_poly.entity_id
_entity_poly.type
_entity_poly.pdbx_seq_one_letter_code
_entity_poly.pdbx_strand_id
1 'polypeptide(L)'
;MMISQHERLVRETGRRLNPSLPVEYEVLPKGSTIPVKAWTDLRTAVVQMDESWKPQGDFLARKGEKTGIEAVCRDIPAHEVAGHNNSEFTQGCPGNVDFHAVMKHQVAKALKEAGKSGLDYLTNAVQDIHANTIVRGISGHSNAGLTLFYEKNLINPSRFFEAFAKLNLVAWGNAADITHLRPYFKNVAEVNAAWKNAAKELDLRLGDLGHNRKILTDKSKWENQAYIIAKHLAPLLDDHTCENTCSHGNTPGECNNPFDEELREPVVQRRVAKEFYDGKRGIPAFMKKTDALLRLYEALGEMPVSARAETQSLGVPIIPYQWKPTDDLTKASLTKFGIDASGGLVLQEPSARLDIPFHYTKQQVDHPDLVVAVLDRSPSMLEALESGNDTKYVPWGDKSKWHYMLWGWFAVTNDLVKTGKIAYVRNNALLFATQTKESGVHRGTQLDALRRWILEHPPSQTEGTSLDMAVLRNNCAGTPKVFITMSDGEVSNWKDVKAEYLLLTSPHLYAHVQIGLASEMSKDLRAAGRNVYSVQKGKDMVALMRGIVAEAYQ
;
A
#
# COMPACT_ATOMS: atom_id res chain seq x y z
N MET A 1 -43.14 10.24 -20.41
CA MET A 1 -41.89 9.45 -20.46
C MET A 1 -41.07 9.84 -19.24
N MET A 2 -41.20 9.09 -18.13
CA MET A 2 -40.46 9.37 -16.89
C MET A 2 -39.15 8.59 -16.92
N ILE A 3 -38.05 9.31 -17.08
CA ILE A 3 -36.68 8.80 -16.96
C ILE A 3 -36.43 8.51 -15.49
N SER A 4 -36.02 7.28 -15.17
CA SER A 4 -35.77 6.84 -13.79
C SER A 4 -34.58 7.61 -13.18
N GLN A 5 -34.61 7.84 -11.86
CA GLN A 5 -33.50 8.46 -11.11
C GLN A 5 -32.15 7.73 -11.30
N HIS A 6 -32.18 6.47 -11.76
CA HIS A 6 -31.03 5.65 -12.12
C HIS A 6 -30.26 6.19 -13.34
N GLU A 7 -30.95 6.64 -14.39
CA GLU A 7 -30.29 7.18 -15.59
C GLU A 7 -29.67 8.57 -15.36
N ARG A 8 -30.18 9.31 -14.36
CA ARG A 8 -29.64 10.63 -13.97
C ARG A 8 -28.33 10.50 -13.20
N LEU A 9 -28.24 9.54 -12.27
CA LEU A 9 -27.06 9.35 -11.42
C LEU A 9 -25.85 8.74 -12.16
N VAL A 10 -26.12 7.87 -13.14
CA VAL A 10 -25.07 7.25 -13.98
C VAL A 10 -24.42 8.28 -14.90
N ARG A 11 -25.18 9.28 -15.37
CA ARG A 11 -24.65 10.40 -16.16
C ARG A 11 -23.81 11.37 -15.34
N GLU A 12 -24.11 11.52 -14.05
CA GLU A 12 -23.49 12.53 -13.19
C GLU A 12 -22.18 12.06 -12.51
N THR A 13 -21.94 10.75 -12.35
CA THR A 13 -20.84 10.25 -11.50
C THR A 13 -19.78 9.41 -12.22
N GLY A 14 -20.01 9.00 -13.47
CA GLY A 14 -19.00 8.31 -14.31
C GLY A 14 -18.46 6.98 -13.78
N ARG A 15 -18.92 6.49 -12.62
CA ARG A 15 -18.51 5.21 -12.04
C ARG A 15 -19.48 4.11 -12.45
N ARG A 16 -18.97 3.09 -13.15
CA ARG A 16 -19.67 1.80 -13.27
C ARG A 16 -19.64 1.12 -11.89
N LEU A 17 -20.75 1.17 -11.17
CA LEU A 17 -20.99 0.25 -10.06
C LEU A 17 -21.41 -1.10 -10.63
N ASN A 18 -20.73 -2.16 -10.21
CA ASN A 18 -21.04 -3.53 -10.58
C ASN A 18 -22.43 -3.91 -10.00
N PRO A 19 -23.43 -4.31 -10.81
CA PRO A 19 -24.74 -4.66 -10.30
C PRO A 19 -24.76 -6.16 -10.01
N SER A 20 -24.44 -6.54 -8.77
CA SER A 20 -24.81 -7.87 -8.26
C SER A 20 -25.99 -7.73 -7.28
N LEU A 21 -27.11 -8.25 -7.78
CA LEU A 21 -28.46 -8.54 -7.27
C LEU A 21 -28.65 -8.74 -5.75
N PRO A 22 -29.91 -8.63 -5.25
CA PRO A 22 -30.25 -8.90 -3.85
C PRO A 22 -29.99 -10.37 -3.56
N VAL A 23 -29.21 -10.65 -2.51
CA VAL A 23 -28.95 -12.03 -2.10
C VAL A 23 -29.91 -12.40 -0.99
N GLU A 24 -30.96 -13.15 -1.34
CA GLU A 24 -31.64 -14.05 -0.40
C GLU A 24 -30.74 -15.27 -0.19
N TYR A 25 -30.48 -15.61 1.07
CA TYR A 25 -29.80 -16.86 1.43
C TYR A 25 -30.77 -17.76 2.18
N GLU A 26 -31.01 -18.95 1.62
CA GLU A 26 -31.57 -20.11 2.32
C GLU A 26 -30.82 -21.36 1.86
N VAL A 27 -30.11 -22.08 2.77
CA VAL A 27 -29.81 -23.53 2.64
C VAL A 27 -29.54 -24.16 4.02
N LEU A 28 -30.25 -25.26 4.33
CA LEU A 28 -30.19 -26.12 5.54
C LEU A 28 -29.25 -27.36 5.36
N PRO A 29 -29.27 -28.42 6.21
CA PRO A 29 -28.22 -28.78 7.17
C PRO A 29 -27.42 -30.07 6.82
N LYS A 30 -26.20 -30.23 7.36
CA LYS A 30 -25.69 -31.57 7.74
C LYS A 30 -24.47 -31.51 8.66
N GLY A 31 -24.64 -31.99 9.89
CA GLY A 31 -23.56 -32.45 10.77
C GLY A 31 -22.77 -31.36 11.50
N SER A 32 -23.03 -31.25 12.81
CA SER A 32 -22.17 -30.67 13.86
C SER A 32 -21.91 -29.15 13.89
N THR A 33 -22.48 -28.54 14.94
CA THR A 33 -22.07 -27.32 15.68
C THR A 33 -21.97 -25.98 14.95
N ILE A 34 -23.03 -25.16 14.96
CA ILE A 34 -22.88 -23.69 14.83
C ILE A 34 -23.92 -22.93 15.67
N PRO A 35 -23.53 -22.31 16.80
CA PRO A 35 -24.35 -21.26 17.42
C PRO A 35 -23.64 -19.90 17.37
N VAL A 36 -24.16 -18.91 16.66
CA VAL A 36 -23.60 -17.55 16.51
C VAL A 36 -22.41 -17.39 15.54
N LYS A 37 -22.69 -16.84 14.34
CA LYS A 37 -21.72 -16.27 13.38
C LYS A 37 -22.14 -14.84 13.07
N ALA A 38 -21.21 -13.90 13.13
CA ALA A 38 -21.45 -12.52 12.73
C ALA A 38 -20.41 -12.08 11.69
N TRP A 39 -20.86 -11.40 10.64
CA TRP A 39 -20.00 -10.73 9.69
C TRP A 39 -20.62 -9.40 9.28
N THR A 40 -19.78 -8.46 8.87
CA THR A 40 -20.22 -7.16 8.39
C THR A 40 -19.80 -6.97 6.93
N ASP A 41 -20.70 -6.43 6.12
CA ASP A 41 -20.32 -5.66 4.94
C ASP A 41 -20.48 -4.16 5.24
N LEU A 42 -20.00 -3.30 4.34
CA LEU A 42 -20.03 -1.84 4.48
C LEU A 42 -21.44 -1.24 4.76
N ARG A 43 -22.52 -2.04 4.76
CA ARG A 43 -23.91 -1.58 4.95
C ARG A 43 -24.79 -2.49 5.82
N THR A 44 -24.36 -3.71 6.16
CA THR A 44 -25.16 -4.69 6.90
C THR A 44 -24.31 -5.53 7.84
N ALA A 45 -24.81 -5.78 9.04
CA ALA A 45 -24.26 -6.76 9.96
C ALA A 45 -25.23 -7.95 10.03
N VAL A 46 -24.77 -9.14 9.67
CA VAL A 46 -25.58 -10.35 9.74
C VAL A 46 -25.16 -11.14 10.96
N VAL A 47 -26.09 -11.40 11.88
CA VAL A 47 -25.88 -12.28 13.04
C VAL A 47 -26.74 -13.53 12.85
N GLN A 48 -26.13 -14.66 12.56
CA GLN A 48 -26.80 -15.97 12.55
C GLN A 48 -26.78 -16.55 13.95
N MET A 49 -27.90 -16.99 14.53
CA MET A 49 -27.94 -17.59 15.88
C MET A 49 -28.68 -18.92 15.84
N ASP A 50 -28.32 -19.84 16.75
CA ASP A 50 -29.05 -21.09 16.93
C ASP A 50 -30.33 -20.82 17.74
N GLU A 51 -31.50 -21.16 17.19
CA GLU A 51 -32.80 -20.97 17.85
C GLU A 51 -32.93 -21.70 19.20
N SER A 52 -32.11 -22.73 19.43
CA SER A 52 -32.10 -23.50 20.69
C SER A 52 -31.26 -22.84 21.80
N TRP A 53 -30.51 -21.78 21.49
CA TRP A 53 -29.69 -21.08 22.47
C TRP A 53 -30.57 -20.25 23.42
N LYS A 54 -30.60 -20.66 24.69
CA LYS A 54 -31.34 -19.96 25.75
C LYS A 54 -30.36 -19.12 26.59
N PRO A 55 -30.21 -17.81 26.30
CA PRO A 55 -29.37 -16.95 27.12
C PRO A 55 -29.91 -16.91 28.55
N GLN A 56 -29.01 -16.85 29.53
CA GLN A 56 -29.40 -16.96 30.94
C GLN A 56 -30.22 -15.73 31.38
N GLY A 57 -31.49 -15.95 31.73
CA GLY A 57 -32.42 -14.89 32.13
C GLY A 57 -31.91 -14.04 33.29
N ASP A 58 -31.23 -14.66 34.27
CA ASP A 58 -30.68 -13.96 35.44
C ASP A 58 -29.53 -13.01 35.07
N PHE A 59 -28.69 -13.38 34.11
CA PHE A 59 -27.62 -12.50 33.62
C PHE A 59 -28.21 -11.31 32.86
N LEU A 60 -29.13 -11.57 31.92
CA LEU A 60 -29.78 -10.53 31.13
C LEU A 60 -30.54 -9.54 32.02
N ALA A 61 -31.26 -10.03 33.04
CA ALA A 61 -31.96 -9.19 34.00
C ALA A 61 -31.00 -8.25 34.75
N ARG A 62 -29.84 -8.76 35.19
CA ARG A 62 -28.79 -7.93 35.85
C ARG A 62 -28.16 -6.89 34.91
N LYS A 63 -28.19 -7.14 33.60
CA LYS A 63 -27.69 -6.22 32.57
C LYS A 63 -28.78 -5.26 32.06
N GLY A 64 -30.04 -5.44 32.47
CA GLY A 64 -31.17 -4.65 31.98
C GLY A 64 -31.58 -5.00 30.55
N GLU A 65 -31.25 -6.21 30.07
CA GLU A 65 -31.55 -6.67 28.72
C GLU A 65 -32.82 -7.53 28.71
N LYS A 66 -33.64 -7.37 27.66
CA LYS A 66 -34.87 -8.16 27.49
C LYS A 66 -34.59 -9.53 26.92
N THR A 67 -33.75 -9.61 25.88
CA THR A 67 -33.36 -10.86 25.24
C THR A 67 -31.87 -10.84 24.90
N GLY A 68 -31.23 -12.02 24.93
CA GLY A 68 -29.82 -12.13 24.56
C GLY A 68 -29.59 -11.92 23.06
N ILE A 69 -30.58 -12.26 22.22
CA ILE A 69 -30.53 -12.04 20.77
C ILE A 69 -30.45 -10.55 20.46
N GLU A 70 -31.33 -9.72 21.05
CA GLU A 70 -31.29 -8.27 20.86
C GLU A 70 -29.96 -7.67 21.34
N ALA A 71 -29.45 -8.13 22.50
CA ALA A 71 -28.16 -7.68 23.02
C ALA A 71 -27.00 -8.01 22.08
N VAL A 72 -26.97 -9.23 21.52
CA VAL A 72 -25.95 -9.65 20.53
C VAL A 72 -26.08 -8.86 19.22
N CYS A 73 -27.31 -8.73 18.68
CA CYS A 73 -27.59 -7.98 17.45
C CYS A 73 -27.34 -6.47 17.60
N ARG A 74 -27.25 -5.94 18.81
CA ARG A 74 -26.85 -4.55 19.07
C ARG A 74 -25.35 -4.42 19.27
N ASP A 75 -24.75 -5.26 20.13
CA ASP A 75 -23.38 -5.04 20.59
C ASP A 75 -22.32 -5.53 19.59
N ILE A 76 -22.57 -6.62 18.84
CA ILE A 76 -21.62 -7.07 17.80
C ILE A 76 -21.53 -6.08 16.64
N PRO A 77 -22.63 -5.58 16.04
CA PRO A 77 -22.51 -4.58 14.98
C PRO A 77 -21.90 -3.27 15.49
N ALA A 78 -22.17 -2.88 16.74
CA ALA A 78 -21.53 -1.71 17.33
C ALA A 78 -20.02 -1.88 17.52
N HIS A 79 -19.55 -3.10 17.86
CA HIS A 79 -18.13 -3.43 17.86
C HIS A 79 -17.49 -3.20 16.49
N GLU A 80 -18.07 -3.75 15.42
CA GLU A 80 -17.49 -3.66 14.08
C GLU A 80 -17.58 -2.24 13.49
N VAL A 81 -18.72 -1.56 13.66
CA VAL A 81 -18.94 -0.24 13.09
C VAL A 81 -18.37 0.85 13.99
N ALA A 82 -18.86 1.00 15.22
CA ALA A 82 -18.43 2.09 16.10
C ALA A 82 -17.05 1.83 16.73
N GLY A 83 -16.73 0.56 17.01
CA GLY A 83 -15.49 0.13 17.64
C GLY A 83 -14.28 0.15 16.69
N HIS A 84 -14.43 -0.32 15.44
CA HIS A 84 -13.33 -0.40 14.46
C HIS A 84 -13.32 0.73 13.41
N ASN A 85 -14.48 1.06 12.80
CA ASN A 85 -14.61 1.96 11.64
C ASN A 85 -15.31 3.28 11.97
N ASN A 86 -14.58 4.32 12.37
CA ASN A 86 -15.20 5.63 12.62
C ASN A 86 -14.72 6.70 11.62
N SER A 87 -15.56 6.96 10.61
CA SER A 87 -15.53 8.15 9.76
C SER A 87 -16.26 9.32 10.43
N GLU A 88 -15.60 10.48 10.44
CA GLU A 88 -16.12 11.81 10.82
C GLU A 88 -16.42 12.13 12.29
N PHE A 89 -16.59 11.18 13.23
CA PHE A 89 -16.95 11.52 14.63
C PHE A 89 -15.94 11.11 15.74
N THR A 90 -14.80 10.52 15.37
CA THR A 90 -13.64 10.14 16.22
C THR A 90 -13.93 9.25 17.45
N GLN A 91 -13.52 7.96 17.41
CA GLN A 91 -12.87 7.22 18.53
C GLN A 91 -12.57 5.73 18.29
N GLY A 92 -13.03 5.11 17.20
CA GLY A 92 -12.76 3.68 16.92
C GLY A 92 -11.27 3.33 16.82
N CYS A 93 -10.90 2.10 17.16
CA CYS A 93 -9.56 1.51 17.08
C CYS A 93 -9.58 0.34 16.08
N PRO A 94 -8.71 0.32 15.06
CA PRO A 94 -7.63 1.27 14.81
C PRO A 94 -8.13 2.60 14.22
N GLY A 95 -9.34 2.63 13.67
CA GLY A 95 -9.99 3.83 13.13
C GLY A 95 -9.43 4.32 11.79
N ASN A 96 -8.17 4.00 11.46
CA ASN A 96 -7.59 4.13 10.13
C ASN A 96 -6.45 3.12 9.93
N VAL A 97 -6.03 2.93 8.68
CA VAL A 97 -4.97 1.98 8.32
C VAL A 97 -3.59 2.36 8.87
N ASP A 98 -3.32 3.63 9.15
CA ASP A 98 -2.01 4.07 9.67
C ASP A 98 -1.82 3.63 11.13
N PHE A 99 -2.85 3.79 11.97
CA PHE A 99 -2.87 3.22 13.33
C PHE A 99 -2.86 1.69 13.29
N HIS A 100 -3.59 1.08 12.35
CA HIS A 100 -3.57 -0.36 12.15
C HIS A 100 -2.14 -0.84 11.87
N ALA A 101 -1.42 -0.20 10.95
CA ALA A 101 -0.04 -0.54 10.60
C ALA A 101 0.92 -0.38 11.78
N VAL A 102 0.81 0.70 12.55
CA VAL A 102 1.65 0.91 13.74
C VAL A 102 1.40 -0.14 14.82
N MET A 103 0.14 -0.49 15.09
CA MET A 103 -0.19 -1.55 16.04
C MET A 103 0.30 -2.91 15.52
N LYS A 104 0.01 -3.25 14.27
CA LYS A 104 0.46 -4.48 13.61
C LYS A 104 1.99 -4.64 13.63
N HIS A 105 2.73 -3.55 13.49
CA HIS A 105 4.18 -3.54 13.65
C HIS A 105 4.64 -3.99 15.04
N GLN A 106 3.99 -3.49 16.08
CA GLN A 106 4.33 -3.83 17.46
C GLN A 106 3.91 -5.26 17.83
N VAL A 107 2.78 -5.72 17.30
CA VAL A 107 2.37 -7.12 17.40
C VAL A 107 3.38 -8.04 16.72
N ALA A 108 3.84 -7.71 15.50
CA ALA A 108 4.85 -8.48 14.78
C ALA A 108 6.19 -8.57 15.54
N LYS A 109 6.60 -7.48 16.21
CA LYS A 109 7.78 -7.49 17.10
C LYS A 109 7.61 -8.46 18.26
N ALA A 110 6.50 -8.37 19.00
CA ALA A 110 6.21 -9.24 20.13
C ALA A 110 6.12 -10.73 19.72
N LEU A 111 5.50 -11.04 18.58
CA LEU A 111 5.42 -12.40 18.05
C LEU A 111 6.80 -12.96 17.72
N LYS A 112 7.67 -12.15 17.10
CA LYS A 112 9.05 -12.53 16.81
C LYS A 112 9.84 -12.82 18.09
N GLU A 113 9.68 -11.99 19.12
CA GLU A 113 10.31 -12.18 20.44
C GLU A 113 9.80 -13.47 21.13
N ALA A 114 8.53 -13.81 20.95
CA ALA A 114 7.92 -15.03 21.48
C ALA A 114 8.19 -16.29 20.63
N GLY A 115 8.73 -16.14 19.41
CA GLY A 115 8.89 -17.24 18.46
C GLY A 115 7.56 -17.82 17.96
N LYS A 116 6.54 -16.97 17.79
CA LYS A 116 5.16 -17.35 17.45
C LYS A 116 4.69 -16.76 16.13
N SER A 117 3.67 -17.38 15.54
CA SER A 117 2.94 -16.91 14.35
C SER A 117 1.54 -16.38 14.75
N GLY A 118 0.70 -16.00 13.78
CA GLY A 118 -0.65 -15.49 14.05
C GLY A 118 -0.76 -13.96 14.13
N LEU A 119 -0.01 -13.26 13.27
CA LEU A 119 0.03 -11.79 13.24
C LEU A 119 -1.35 -11.14 13.12
N ASP A 120 -2.15 -11.57 12.14
CA ASP A 120 -3.44 -10.93 11.87
C ASP A 120 -4.43 -11.20 13.01
N TYR A 121 -4.47 -12.43 13.52
CA TYR A 121 -5.31 -12.81 14.65
C TYR A 121 -4.98 -12.03 15.92
N LEU A 122 -3.69 -11.94 16.29
CA LEU A 122 -3.28 -11.19 17.47
C LEU A 122 -3.47 -9.68 17.29
N THR A 123 -3.25 -9.17 16.08
CA THR A 123 -3.51 -7.75 15.77
C THR A 123 -4.98 -7.41 15.96
N ASN A 124 -5.89 -8.28 15.46
CA ASN A 124 -7.31 -8.11 15.67
C ASN A 124 -7.68 -8.17 17.16
N ALA A 125 -7.20 -9.18 17.89
CA ALA A 125 -7.48 -9.32 19.32
C ALA A 125 -6.99 -8.11 20.14
N VAL A 126 -5.82 -7.56 19.79
CA VAL A 126 -5.35 -6.31 20.41
C VAL A 126 -6.33 -5.17 20.13
N GLN A 127 -6.71 -4.95 18.86
CA GLN A 127 -7.64 -3.89 18.46
C GLN A 127 -9.02 -4.06 19.12
N ASP A 128 -9.51 -5.29 19.25
CA ASP A 128 -10.78 -5.62 19.90
C ASP A 128 -10.83 -5.19 21.37
N ILE A 129 -9.73 -5.30 22.13
CA ILE A 129 -9.68 -4.85 23.53
C ILE A 129 -9.94 -3.33 23.61
N HIS A 130 -9.37 -2.56 22.67
CA HIS A 130 -9.63 -1.13 22.57
C HIS A 130 -11.07 -0.86 22.12
N ALA A 131 -11.49 -1.47 21.00
CA ALA A 131 -12.79 -1.29 20.38
C ALA A 131 -13.95 -1.62 21.35
N ASN A 132 -13.88 -2.76 22.05
CA ASN A 132 -14.90 -3.15 23.02
C ASN A 132 -15.02 -2.18 24.19
N THR A 133 -13.88 -1.61 24.62
CA THR A 133 -13.85 -0.61 25.69
C THR A 133 -14.44 0.72 25.23
N ILE A 134 -14.18 1.11 23.97
CA ILE A 134 -14.78 2.30 23.35
C ILE A 134 -16.30 2.15 23.29
N VAL A 135 -16.80 1.03 22.76
CA VAL A 135 -18.23 0.75 22.60
C VAL A 135 -18.94 0.71 23.94
N ARG A 136 -18.33 0.13 24.98
CA ARG A 136 -18.92 0.13 26.33
C ARG A 136 -19.17 1.54 26.89
N GLY A 137 -18.38 2.51 26.45
CA GLY A 137 -18.54 3.92 26.83
C GLY A 137 -19.65 4.66 26.10
N ILE A 138 -20.27 4.05 25.08
CA ILE A 138 -21.38 4.64 24.33
C ILE A 138 -22.68 4.41 25.13
N SER A 139 -23.49 5.45 25.27
CA SER A 139 -24.78 5.37 25.97
C SER A 139 -25.67 4.29 25.35
N GLY A 140 -26.27 3.44 26.20
CA GLY A 140 -27.15 2.35 25.77
C GLY A 140 -26.45 1.02 25.48
N HIS A 141 -25.11 0.95 25.50
CA HIS A 141 -24.38 -0.30 25.31
C HIS A 141 -23.96 -0.92 26.64
N SER A 142 -24.47 -2.10 26.94
CA SER A 142 -24.12 -2.87 28.14
C SER A 142 -22.97 -3.86 27.93
N ASN A 143 -22.59 -4.13 26.66
CA ASN A 143 -21.75 -5.24 26.21
C ASN A 143 -22.26 -6.64 26.62
N ALA A 144 -23.52 -6.78 27.01
CA ALA A 144 -24.10 -8.09 27.33
C ALA A 144 -24.01 -9.05 26.14
N GLY A 145 -24.17 -8.55 24.91
CA GLY A 145 -24.03 -9.36 23.70
C GLY A 145 -22.62 -9.92 23.52
N LEU A 146 -21.58 -9.11 23.81
CA LEU A 146 -20.18 -9.54 23.76
C LEU A 146 -19.86 -10.56 24.86
N THR A 147 -20.40 -10.38 26.07
CA THR A 147 -20.25 -11.36 27.15
C THR A 147 -20.83 -12.72 26.76
N LEU A 148 -22.02 -12.73 26.15
CA LEU A 148 -22.65 -13.95 25.64
C LEU A 148 -21.85 -14.59 24.49
N PHE A 149 -21.23 -13.76 23.63
CA PHE A 149 -20.31 -14.25 22.60
C PHE A 149 -19.08 -14.92 23.21
N TYR A 150 -18.50 -14.37 24.28
CA TYR A 150 -17.37 -14.99 24.98
C TYR A 150 -17.74 -16.29 25.68
N GLU A 151 -18.91 -16.36 26.32
CA GLU A 151 -19.41 -17.58 26.97
C GLU A 151 -19.29 -18.80 26.05
N LYS A 152 -19.81 -18.68 24.82
CA LYS A 152 -19.76 -19.73 23.80
C LYS A 152 -18.32 -20.18 23.52
N ASN A 153 -17.43 -19.22 23.29
CA ASN A 153 -16.03 -19.51 22.94
C ASN A 153 -15.21 -20.00 24.15
N LEU A 154 -15.74 -19.86 25.37
CA LEU A 154 -15.15 -20.37 26.62
C LEU A 154 -15.62 -21.78 27.00
N ILE A 155 -16.50 -22.43 26.22
CA ILE A 155 -16.89 -23.83 26.47
C ILE A 155 -15.69 -24.77 26.30
N ASN A 156 -14.85 -24.51 25.28
CA ASN A 156 -13.57 -25.20 25.07
C ASN A 156 -12.50 -24.20 24.59
N PRO A 157 -12.01 -23.32 25.47
CA PRO A 157 -11.19 -22.20 25.07
C PRO A 157 -9.75 -22.65 24.79
N SER A 158 -9.12 -22.03 23.79
CA SER A 158 -7.68 -21.98 23.73
C SER A 158 -7.13 -21.19 24.93
N ARG A 159 -5.88 -21.46 25.31
CA ARG A 159 -5.20 -20.71 26.38
C ARG A 159 -5.18 -19.21 26.08
N PHE A 160 -4.91 -18.87 24.82
CA PHE A 160 -4.98 -17.51 24.31
C PHE A 160 -6.37 -16.88 24.51
N PHE A 161 -7.43 -17.55 24.05
CA PHE A 161 -8.78 -16.98 24.08
C PHE A 161 -9.26 -16.72 25.51
N GLU A 162 -8.95 -17.62 26.46
CA GLU A 162 -9.26 -17.37 27.87
C GLU A 162 -8.54 -16.13 28.42
N ALA A 163 -7.24 -15.94 28.10
CA ALA A 163 -6.50 -14.75 28.51
C ALA A 163 -7.06 -13.46 27.88
N PHE A 164 -7.40 -13.50 26.59
CA PHE A 164 -8.04 -12.41 25.86
C PHE A 164 -9.40 -12.01 26.47
N ALA A 165 -10.27 -12.99 26.75
CA ALA A 165 -11.57 -12.75 27.35
C ALA A 165 -11.45 -12.15 28.76
N LYS A 166 -10.52 -12.67 29.57
CA LYS A 166 -10.25 -12.12 30.91
C LYS A 166 -9.70 -10.70 30.86
N LEU A 167 -8.80 -10.39 29.92
CA LEU A 167 -8.29 -9.04 29.75
C LEU A 167 -9.38 -8.06 29.31
N ASN A 168 -10.28 -8.47 28.42
CA ASN A 168 -11.47 -7.69 28.06
C ASN A 168 -12.38 -7.43 29.27
N LEU A 169 -12.62 -8.43 30.12
CA LEU A 169 -13.40 -8.25 31.34
C LEU A 169 -12.76 -7.27 32.32
N VAL A 170 -11.42 -7.24 32.39
CA VAL A 170 -10.73 -6.20 33.18
C VAL A 170 -10.93 -4.83 32.54
N ALA A 171 -10.81 -4.74 31.22
CA ALA A 171 -10.90 -3.48 30.48
C ALA A 171 -12.28 -2.82 30.61
N TRP A 172 -13.36 -3.58 30.41
CA TRP A 172 -14.72 -3.01 30.32
C TRP A 172 -15.81 -3.78 31.10
N GLY A 173 -15.53 -4.98 31.58
CA GLY A 173 -16.50 -5.84 32.25
C GLY A 173 -16.91 -5.32 33.64
N ASN A 174 -18.12 -5.68 34.06
CA ASN A 174 -18.62 -5.41 35.41
C ASN A 174 -18.82 -6.70 36.22
N ALA A 175 -19.27 -6.57 37.47
CA ALA A 175 -19.48 -7.72 38.36
C ALA A 175 -20.46 -8.78 37.81
N ALA A 176 -21.45 -8.38 37.02
CA ALA A 176 -22.39 -9.30 36.38
C ALA A 176 -21.69 -10.11 35.27
N ASP A 177 -20.90 -9.45 34.42
CA ASP A 177 -20.15 -10.10 33.34
C ASP A 177 -19.14 -11.12 33.87
N ILE A 178 -18.39 -10.72 34.90
CA ILE A 178 -17.40 -11.58 35.56
C ILE A 178 -18.08 -12.78 36.22
N THR A 179 -19.21 -12.55 36.90
CA THR A 179 -19.95 -13.64 37.55
C THR A 179 -20.48 -14.63 36.55
N HIS A 180 -20.96 -14.15 35.41
CA HIS A 180 -21.48 -14.98 34.33
C HIS A 180 -20.40 -15.85 33.68
N LEU A 181 -19.24 -15.28 33.37
CA LEU A 181 -18.17 -16.00 32.65
C LEU A 181 -17.26 -16.86 33.54
N ARG A 182 -17.22 -16.59 34.84
CA ARG A 182 -16.36 -17.29 35.81
C ARG A 182 -16.44 -18.83 35.76
N PRO A 183 -17.61 -19.48 35.61
CA PRO A 183 -17.70 -20.94 35.54
C PRO A 183 -16.98 -21.55 34.33
N TYR A 184 -16.75 -20.78 33.26
CA TYR A 184 -16.15 -21.28 32.03
C TYR A 184 -14.61 -21.17 32.01
N PHE A 185 -14.01 -20.43 32.94
CA PHE A 185 -12.55 -20.26 33.00
C PHE A 185 -11.85 -21.50 33.54
N LYS A 186 -10.85 -22.00 32.80
CA LYS A 186 -9.99 -23.11 33.25
C LYS A 186 -8.97 -22.65 34.30
N ASN A 187 -8.64 -21.36 34.33
CA ASN A 187 -7.77 -20.74 35.33
C ASN A 187 -6.35 -21.33 35.40
N VAL A 188 -5.82 -21.75 34.25
CA VAL A 188 -4.42 -22.19 34.14
C VAL A 188 -3.47 -21.08 34.58
N ALA A 189 -2.39 -21.44 35.29
CA ALA A 189 -1.47 -20.48 35.90
C ALA A 189 -0.84 -19.50 34.87
N GLU A 190 -0.37 -20.03 33.74
CA GLU A 190 0.21 -19.24 32.64
C GLU A 190 -0.80 -18.27 32.02
N VAL A 191 -2.04 -18.72 31.78
CA VAL A 191 -3.14 -17.89 31.30
C VAL A 191 -3.41 -16.74 32.28
N ASN A 192 -3.46 -17.06 33.57
CA ASN A 192 -3.68 -16.07 34.62
C ASN A 192 -2.51 -15.08 34.77
N ALA A 193 -1.28 -15.52 34.57
CA ALA A 193 -0.12 -14.64 34.59
C ALA A 193 -0.15 -13.66 33.41
N ALA A 194 -0.45 -14.15 32.19
CA ALA A 194 -0.46 -13.34 30.98
C ALA A 194 -1.40 -12.14 31.07
N TRP A 195 -2.70 -12.35 31.32
CA TRP A 195 -3.64 -11.22 31.36
C TRP A 195 -3.41 -10.30 32.56
N LYS A 196 -2.97 -10.83 33.72
CA LYS A 196 -2.67 -10.01 34.90
C LYS A 196 -1.46 -9.12 34.67
N ASN A 197 -0.42 -9.65 34.05
CA ASN A 197 0.78 -8.86 33.74
C ASN A 197 0.47 -7.80 32.69
N ALA A 198 -0.30 -8.13 31.64
CA ALA A 198 -0.78 -7.15 30.68
C ALA A 198 -1.61 -6.04 31.35
N ALA A 199 -2.62 -6.41 32.15
CA ALA A 199 -3.45 -5.45 32.86
C ALA A 199 -2.63 -4.56 33.82
N LYS A 200 -1.67 -5.14 34.53
CA LYS A 200 -0.79 -4.41 35.45
C LYS A 200 0.10 -3.41 34.72
N GLU A 201 0.74 -3.82 33.62
CA GLU A 201 1.65 -2.96 32.84
C GLU A 201 0.88 -1.86 32.09
N LEU A 202 -0.39 -2.09 31.75
CA LEU A 202 -1.31 -1.08 31.20
C LEU A 202 -1.99 -0.21 32.27
N ASP A 203 -1.83 -0.49 33.57
CA ASP A 203 -2.58 0.12 34.69
C ASP A 203 -4.12 -0.02 34.55
N LEU A 204 -4.60 -1.17 34.09
CA LEU A 204 -6.04 -1.47 34.03
C LEU A 204 -6.55 -1.99 35.38
N ARG A 205 -7.77 -1.56 35.74
CA ARG A 205 -8.42 -1.85 37.03
C ARG A 205 -9.76 -2.51 36.81
N LEU A 206 -9.94 -3.68 37.42
CA LEU A 206 -11.18 -4.43 37.33
C LEU A 206 -12.35 -3.62 37.90
N GLY A 207 -13.40 -3.41 37.11
CA GLY A 207 -14.60 -2.67 37.52
C GLY A 207 -14.50 -1.15 37.43
N ASP A 208 -13.38 -0.57 36.97
CA ASP A 208 -13.21 0.87 36.79
C ASP A 208 -13.14 1.25 35.30
N LEU A 209 -14.31 1.22 34.64
CA LEU A 209 -14.45 1.55 33.23
C LEU A 209 -13.97 2.97 32.92
N GLY A 210 -14.20 3.93 33.81
CA GLY A 210 -13.83 5.33 33.60
C GLY A 210 -12.31 5.50 33.47
N HIS A 211 -11.56 4.90 34.39
CA HIS A 211 -10.09 4.86 34.36
C HIS A 211 -9.56 4.10 33.15
N ASN A 212 -10.06 2.88 32.91
CA ASN A 212 -9.58 2.02 31.83
C ASN A 212 -9.85 2.62 30.45
N ARG A 213 -11.02 3.24 30.26
CA ARG A 213 -11.37 3.90 28.99
C ARG A 213 -10.44 5.07 28.72
N LYS A 214 -10.10 5.87 29.73
CA LYS A 214 -9.14 6.97 29.57
C LYS A 214 -7.77 6.47 29.08
N ILE A 215 -7.33 5.30 29.55
CA ILE A 215 -6.07 4.68 29.12
C ILE A 215 -6.19 4.13 27.70
N LEU A 216 -7.18 3.27 27.44
CA LEU A 216 -7.28 2.51 26.18
C LEU A 216 -7.75 3.35 24.99
N THR A 217 -8.32 4.54 25.22
CA THR A 217 -8.70 5.49 24.15
C THR A 217 -7.62 6.53 23.84
N ASP A 218 -6.50 6.55 24.58
CA ASP A 218 -5.36 7.41 24.29
C ASP A 218 -4.57 6.88 23.09
N LYS A 219 -4.90 7.41 21.89
CA LYS A 219 -4.27 7.04 20.63
C LYS A 219 -2.75 7.23 20.62
N SER A 220 -2.22 8.16 21.42
CA SER A 220 -0.76 8.38 21.51
C SER A 220 -0.04 7.20 22.17
N LYS A 221 -0.78 6.37 22.92
CA LYS A 221 -0.26 5.19 23.63
C LYS A 221 -0.52 3.88 22.89
N TRP A 222 -1.35 3.87 21.84
CA TRP A 222 -1.73 2.64 21.12
C TRP A 222 -0.55 1.82 20.63
N GLU A 223 0.53 2.46 20.17
CA GLU A 223 1.75 1.76 19.79
C GLU A 223 2.32 0.93 20.95
N ASN A 224 2.51 1.55 22.12
CA ASN A 224 3.03 0.87 23.30
C ASN A 224 2.04 -0.14 23.90
N GLN A 225 0.75 0.19 23.88
CA GLN A 225 -0.31 -0.69 24.38
C GLN A 225 -0.43 -1.96 23.54
N ALA A 226 -0.34 -1.84 22.21
CA ALA A 226 -0.32 -3.00 21.32
C ALA A 226 0.86 -3.92 21.60
N TYR A 227 2.06 -3.36 21.82
CA TYR A 227 3.23 -4.14 22.22
C TYR A 227 3.00 -4.85 23.56
N ILE A 228 2.55 -4.15 24.60
CA ILE A 228 2.32 -4.74 25.94
C ILE A 228 1.32 -5.90 25.87
N ILE A 229 0.17 -5.70 25.22
CA ILE A 229 -0.85 -6.74 25.09
C ILE A 229 -0.25 -7.93 24.33
N ALA A 230 0.36 -7.69 23.17
CA ALA A 230 0.92 -8.76 22.35
C ALA A 230 2.06 -9.51 23.06
N LYS A 231 2.97 -8.81 23.74
CA LYS A 231 4.09 -9.40 24.49
C LYS A 231 3.63 -10.42 25.52
N HIS A 232 2.54 -10.13 26.25
CA HIS A 232 2.05 -11.03 27.29
C HIS A 232 1.14 -12.13 26.76
N LEU A 233 0.39 -11.89 25.69
CA LEU A 233 -0.57 -12.85 25.14
C LEU A 233 0.03 -13.78 24.07
N ALA A 234 1.02 -13.32 23.30
CA ALA A 234 1.66 -14.09 22.23
C ALA A 234 2.18 -15.47 22.67
N PRO A 235 2.81 -15.65 23.85
CA PRO A 235 3.28 -16.96 24.29
C PRO A 235 2.18 -18.03 24.41
N LEU A 236 0.91 -17.62 24.55
CA LEU A 236 -0.24 -18.50 24.67
C LEU A 236 -0.86 -18.89 23.33
N LEU A 237 -0.37 -18.36 22.20
CA LEU A 237 -0.79 -18.79 20.88
C LEU A 237 -0.24 -20.19 20.60
N ASP A 238 -1.12 -21.13 20.28
CA ASP A 238 -0.73 -22.43 19.75
C ASP A 238 -0.66 -22.35 18.23
N ASP A 239 0.21 -23.11 17.57
CA ASP A 239 0.39 -23.04 16.11
C ASP A 239 -0.93 -23.32 15.33
N HIS A 240 -1.89 -24.02 15.97
CA HIS A 240 -3.22 -24.32 15.42
C HIS A 240 -4.34 -23.34 15.80
N THR A 241 -4.07 -22.32 16.63
CA THR A 241 -5.12 -21.38 17.08
C THR A 241 -5.58 -20.40 15.99
N CYS A 242 -4.74 -20.18 14.98
CA CYS A 242 -4.99 -19.22 13.89
C CYS A 242 -6.06 -19.71 12.90
N GLU A 243 -6.21 -21.03 12.71
CA GLU A 243 -7.00 -21.60 11.60
C GLU A 243 -8.53 -21.60 11.87
N ASN A 244 -8.95 -21.50 13.14
CA ASN A 244 -10.34 -21.80 13.52
C ASN A 244 -11.15 -20.63 14.14
N THR A 245 -10.59 -19.43 14.29
CA THR A 245 -11.21 -18.39 15.14
C THR A 245 -11.44 -17.03 14.48
N CYS A 246 -10.96 -16.81 13.24
CA CYS A 246 -11.28 -15.61 12.49
C CYS A 246 -12.61 -15.76 11.73
N SER A 247 -13.59 -14.95 12.11
CA SER A 247 -14.96 -14.98 11.55
C SER A 247 -15.10 -14.21 10.23
N HIS A 248 -14.00 -13.66 9.72
CA HIS A 248 -13.98 -12.67 8.64
C HIS A 248 -13.43 -13.21 7.30
N GLY A 249 -13.28 -14.52 7.12
CA GLY A 249 -12.77 -15.11 5.88
C GLY A 249 -13.78 -16.05 5.21
N ASN A 250 -13.80 -16.05 3.87
CA ASN A 250 -14.41 -17.15 3.10
C ASN A 250 -13.59 -18.46 3.22
N THR A 251 -12.43 -18.39 3.87
CA THR A 251 -11.48 -19.49 4.05
C THR A 251 -11.08 -19.58 5.54
N PRO A 252 -11.04 -20.77 6.15
CA PRO A 252 -10.51 -20.95 7.49
C PRO A 252 -9.07 -20.40 7.59
N GLY A 253 -8.82 -19.51 8.55
CA GLY A 253 -7.51 -18.89 8.76
C GLY A 253 -7.29 -17.52 8.13
N GLU A 254 -8.20 -17.03 7.27
CA GLU A 254 -8.15 -15.64 6.77
C GLU A 254 -9.00 -14.71 7.66
N CYS A 255 -8.35 -13.75 8.32
CA CYS A 255 -9.03 -12.65 8.98
C CYS A 255 -9.10 -11.50 7.95
N ASN A 256 -10.13 -11.41 7.09
CA ASN A 256 -10.26 -10.27 6.17
C ASN A 256 -10.77 -9.04 6.95
N ASN A 257 -9.86 -8.38 7.65
CA ASN A 257 -10.07 -7.06 8.20
C ASN A 257 -9.97 -6.03 7.04
N PRO A 258 -10.93 -5.11 6.88
CA PRO A 258 -10.86 -4.05 5.85
C PRO A 258 -9.56 -3.23 5.89
N PHE A 259 -8.95 -3.04 7.06
CA PHE A 259 -7.65 -2.37 7.18
C PHE A 259 -6.49 -3.22 6.63
N ASP A 260 -6.58 -4.54 6.72
CA ASP A 260 -5.59 -5.44 6.11
C ASP A 260 -5.70 -5.46 4.58
N GLU A 261 -6.92 -5.37 4.06
CA GLU A 261 -7.16 -5.18 2.63
C GLU A 261 -6.61 -3.83 2.15
N GLU A 262 -6.93 -2.74 2.85
CA GLU A 262 -6.39 -1.40 2.56
C GLU A 262 -4.85 -1.39 2.64
N LEU A 263 -4.25 -2.09 3.60
CA LEU A 263 -2.79 -2.17 3.76
C LEU A 263 -2.10 -2.99 2.64
N ARG A 264 -2.85 -3.77 1.86
CA ARG A 264 -2.32 -4.45 0.65
C ARG A 264 -2.22 -3.50 -0.55
N GLU A 265 -2.94 -2.37 -0.53
CA GLU A 265 -2.92 -1.42 -1.64
C GLU A 265 -1.55 -0.73 -1.77
N PRO A 266 -0.93 -0.71 -2.98
CA PRO A 266 0.39 -0.12 -3.18
C PRO A 266 0.50 1.35 -2.74
N VAL A 267 -0.56 2.13 -2.93
CA VAL A 267 -0.60 3.55 -2.50
C VAL A 267 -0.48 3.67 -0.98
N VAL A 268 -1.19 2.80 -0.25
CA VAL A 268 -1.19 2.79 1.22
C VAL A 268 0.15 2.27 1.74
N GLN A 269 0.70 1.20 1.14
CA GLN A 269 2.02 0.70 1.51
C GLN A 269 3.12 1.75 1.36
N ARG A 270 3.06 2.58 0.31
CA ARG A 270 3.99 3.70 0.11
C ARG A 270 3.85 4.77 1.19
N ARG A 271 2.61 5.15 1.55
CA ARG A 271 2.36 6.08 2.66
C ARG A 271 2.91 5.52 3.99
N VAL A 272 2.55 4.29 4.33
CA VAL A 272 3.00 3.62 5.56
C VAL A 272 4.52 3.49 5.62
N ALA A 273 5.17 3.06 4.54
CA ALA A 273 6.63 3.00 4.45
C ALA A 273 7.28 4.37 4.73
N LYS A 274 6.72 5.42 4.13
CA LYS A 274 7.19 6.80 4.34
C LYS A 274 6.99 7.27 5.78
N GLU A 275 5.84 7.00 6.39
CA GLU A 275 5.56 7.38 7.79
C GLU A 275 6.46 6.67 8.79
N PHE A 276 6.78 5.40 8.55
CA PHE A 276 7.71 4.64 9.38
C PHE A 276 9.15 5.17 9.25
N TYR A 277 9.54 5.58 8.04
CA TYR A 277 10.82 6.24 7.78
C TYR A 277 10.90 7.60 8.48
N ASP A 278 9.95 8.50 8.21
CA ASP A 278 9.91 9.85 8.79
C ASP A 278 9.80 9.81 10.33
N GLY A 279 9.03 8.87 10.87
CA GLY A 279 8.85 8.65 12.30
C GLY A 279 9.97 7.85 12.98
N LYS A 280 11.03 7.48 12.24
CA LYS A 280 12.20 6.73 12.74
C LYS A 280 11.83 5.42 13.46
N ARG A 281 10.75 4.75 13.01
CA ARG A 281 10.26 3.47 13.55
C ARG A 281 11.06 2.26 13.04
N GLY A 282 11.86 2.47 11.99
CA GLY A 282 12.55 1.41 11.28
C GLY A 282 11.64 0.65 10.31
N ILE A 283 12.14 -0.42 9.71
CA ILE A 283 11.37 -1.22 8.75
C ILE A 283 10.11 -1.80 9.44
N PRO A 284 8.91 -1.69 8.83
CA PRO A 284 7.71 -2.33 9.34
C PRO A 284 7.94 -3.85 9.49
N ALA A 285 7.92 -4.32 10.72
CA ALA A 285 8.19 -5.73 11.08
C ALA A 285 7.26 -6.76 10.41
N PHE A 286 6.09 -6.32 9.90
CA PHE A 286 5.17 -7.17 9.14
C PHE A 286 5.43 -7.17 7.62
N MET A 287 6.39 -6.37 7.13
CA MET A 287 6.79 -6.33 5.72
C MET A 287 8.17 -6.96 5.53
N LYS A 288 8.40 -7.54 4.35
CA LYS A 288 9.75 -7.91 3.93
C LYS A 288 10.57 -6.63 3.73
N LYS A 289 11.85 -6.68 4.11
CA LYS A 289 12.80 -5.57 3.98
C LYS A 289 12.84 -4.97 2.57
N THR A 290 12.90 -5.81 1.55
CA THR A 290 12.99 -5.38 0.14
C THR A 290 11.71 -4.67 -0.31
N ASP A 291 10.54 -5.20 0.05
CA ASP A 291 9.25 -4.56 -0.25
C ASP A 291 9.10 -3.23 0.50
N ALA A 292 9.47 -3.16 1.79
CA ALA A 292 9.44 -1.92 2.57
C ALA A 292 10.37 -0.83 2.00
N LEU A 293 11.53 -1.21 1.48
CA LEU A 293 12.46 -0.30 0.81
C LEU A 293 11.92 0.14 -0.56
N LEU A 294 11.37 -0.78 -1.35
CA LEU A 294 10.72 -0.47 -2.63
C LEU A 294 9.66 0.61 -2.44
N ARG A 295 8.73 0.39 -1.50
CA ARG A 295 7.63 1.32 -1.19
C ARG A 295 8.14 2.66 -0.66
N LEU A 296 9.20 2.67 0.16
CA LEU A 296 9.84 3.90 0.60
C LEU A 296 10.39 4.71 -0.58
N TYR A 297 11.21 4.11 -1.44
CA TYR A 297 11.82 4.84 -2.56
C TYR A 297 10.80 5.27 -3.61
N GLU A 298 9.74 4.48 -3.82
CA GLU A 298 8.60 4.93 -4.62
C GLU A 298 7.97 6.20 -4.05
N ALA A 299 7.73 6.25 -2.73
CA ALA A 299 7.18 7.43 -2.06
C ALA A 299 8.15 8.63 -2.08
N LEU A 300 9.44 8.41 -1.83
CA LEU A 300 10.45 9.48 -1.88
C LEU A 300 10.58 10.05 -3.30
N GLY A 301 10.53 9.21 -4.33
CA GLY A 301 10.60 9.64 -5.73
C GLY A 301 9.34 10.38 -6.22
N GLU A 302 8.25 10.39 -5.46
CA GLU A 302 7.05 11.16 -5.78
C GLU A 302 7.25 12.65 -5.42
N MET A 303 7.48 13.48 -6.44
CA MET A 303 7.28 14.92 -6.37
C MET A 303 6.23 15.34 -7.40
N PRO A 304 5.54 16.46 -7.22
CA PRO A 304 4.60 16.98 -8.20
C PRO A 304 5.36 17.31 -9.49
N VAL A 305 5.13 16.51 -10.53
CA VAL A 305 5.61 16.79 -11.89
C VAL A 305 4.46 17.45 -12.63
N SER A 306 4.62 18.72 -12.96
CA SER A 306 3.74 19.41 -13.90
C SER A 306 4.12 19.03 -15.33
N ALA A 307 3.92 17.75 -15.70
CA ALA A 307 4.01 17.33 -17.09
C ALA A 307 2.62 17.50 -17.71
N ARG A 308 2.45 18.50 -18.57
CA ARG A 308 1.28 18.56 -19.46
C ARG A 308 1.53 17.54 -20.57
N ALA A 309 0.70 16.49 -20.63
CA ALA A 309 0.62 15.69 -21.84
C ALA A 309 0.25 16.64 -23.00
N GLU A 310 1.04 16.65 -24.07
CA GLU A 310 0.69 17.41 -25.28
C GLU A 310 -0.58 16.82 -25.88
N THR A 311 -1.72 17.40 -25.51
CA THR A 311 -3.03 17.03 -26.01
C THR A 311 -3.27 17.84 -27.27
N GLN A 312 -3.37 17.18 -28.42
CA GLN A 312 -3.77 17.81 -29.68
C GLN A 312 -5.26 17.55 -29.93
N SER A 313 -5.92 18.45 -30.67
CA SER A 313 -7.31 18.29 -31.08
C SER A 313 -7.40 18.17 -32.60
N LEU A 314 -8.06 17.11 -33.08
CA LEU A 314 -8.47 16.98 -34.48
C LEU A 314 -9.96 17.29 -34.59
N GLY A 315 -10.38 18.13 -35.52
CA GLY A 315 -11.80 18.29 -35.84
C GLY A 315 -12.31 17.11 -36.66
N VAL A 316 -13.25 16.34 -36.13
CA VAL A 316 -13.92 15.25 -36.88
C VAL A 316 -15.26 15.78 -37.39
N PRO A 317 -15.50 15.78 -38.72
CA PRO A 317 -16.75 16.28 -39.28
C PRO A 317 -17.89 15.29 -39.05
N ILE A 318 -18.98 15.75 -38.44
CA ILE A 318 -20.27 15.07 -38.42
C ILE A 318 -21.14 15.66 -39.53
N ILE A 319 -21.59 14.78 -40.41
CA ILE A 319 -22.52 15.09 -41.49
C ILE A 319 -23.92 14.68 -41.03
N PRO A 320 -24.86 15.62 -40.84
CA PRO A 320 -26.24 15.32 -40.46
C PRO A 320 -26.99 14.59 -41.58
N TYR A 321 -27.96 13.75 -41.21
CA TYR A 321 -28.84 13.04 -42.15
C TYR A 321 -29.83 13.94 -42.90
N GLN A 322 -29.90 15.23 -42.57
CA GLN A 322 -30.75 16.20 -43.25
C GLN A 322 -30.00 16.83 -44.40
N TRP A 323 -30.56 16.66 -45.59
CA TRP A 323 -30.01 17.11 -46.86
C TRP A 323 -30.89 18.22 -47.43
N LYS A 324 -30.28 19.23 -48.03
CA LYS A 324 -31.00 20.33 -48.70
C LYS A 324 -30.58 20.40 -50.17
N PRO A 325 -31.48 20.81 -51.08
CA PRO A 325 -31.12 21.11 -52.46
C PRO A 325 -29.91 22.04 -52.54
N THR A 326 -29.00 21.77 -53.47
CA THR A 326 -27.88 22.65 -53.77
C THR A 326 -27.62 22.67 -55.27
N ASP A 327 -27.29 23.86 -55.78
CA ASP A 327 -26.77 24.04 -57.13
C ASP A 327 -25.22 24.08 -57.14
N ASP A 328 -24.60 24.04 -55.95
CA ASP A 328 -23.14 24.04 -55.80
C ASP A 328 -22.57 22.62 -55.92
N LEU A 329 -22.10 22.28 -57.12
CA LEU A 329 -21.51 20.97 -57.44
C LEU A 329 -20.28 20.61 -56.59
N THR A 330 -19.62 21.59 -55.95
CA THR A 330 -18.46 21.30 -55.08
C THR A 330 -18.85 20.78 -53.70
N LYS A 331 -20.10 21.04 -53.29
CA LYS A 331 -20.69 20.60 -52.00
C LYS A 331 -21.75 19.52 -52.19
N ALA A 332 -22.21 19.33 -53.42
CA ALA A 332 -23.18 18.32 -53.80
C ALA A 332 -22.66 16.90 -53.56
N SER A 333 -23.51 16.04 -52.98
CA SER A 333 -23.25 14.61 -52.95
C SER A 333 -23.76 13.94 -54.23
N LEU A 334 -22.87 13.28 -54.96
CA LEU A 334 -23.21 12.52 -56.18
C LEU A 334 -24.12 11.30 -55.94
N THR A 335 -24.43 11.00 -54.67
CA THR A 335 -25.25 9.85 -54.26
C THR A 335 -26.58 10.25 -53.63
N LYS A 336 -26.86 11.55 -53.48
CA LYS A 336 -28.08 12.06 -52.83
C LYS A 336 -28.80 13.01 -53.77
N PHE A 337 -29.98 12.58 -54.19
CA PHE A 337 -30.90 13.34 -55.04
C PHE A 337 -32.15 13.71 -54.23
N GLY A 338 -32.68 14.90 -54.48
CA GLY A 338 -33.91 15.40 -53.91
C GLY A 338 -34.79 16.04 -54.95
N ILE A 339 -35.92 16.56 -54.50
CA ILE A 339 -36.87 17.31 -55.32
C ILE A 339 -36.93 18.74 -54.80
N ASP A 340 -36.78 19.72 -55.69
CA ASP A 340 -36.91 21.13 -55.35
C ASP A 340 -38.38 21.58 -55.26
N ALA A 341 -38.62 22.84 -54.88
CA ALA A 341 -39.97 23.39 -54.73
C ALA A 341 -40.78 23.46 -56.05
N SER A 342 -40.12 23.32 -57.20
CA SER A 342 -40.73 23.30 -58.53
C SER A 342 -40.98 21.88 -59.06
N GLY A 343 -40.58 20.85 -58.31
CA GLY A 343 -40.70 19.45 -58.71
C GLY A 343 -39.49 18.93 -59.52
N GLY A 344 -38.42 19.72 -59.65
CA GLY A 344 -37.20 19.35 -60.37
C GLY A 344 -36.28 18.44 -59.56
N LEU A 345 -35.61 17.50 -60.24
CA LEU A 345 -34.59 16.66 -59.62
C LEU A 345 -33.30 17.47 -59.39
N VAL A 346 -32.86 17.54 -58.14
CA VAL A 346 -31.67 18.32 -57.74
C VAL A 346 -30.73 17.47 -56.89
N LEU A 347 -29.42 17.76 -56.97
CA LEU A 347 -28.45 17.20 -56.04
C LEU A 347 -28.60 17.86 -54.67
N GLN A 348 -28.20 17.16 -53.61
CA GLN A 348 -28.31 17.68 -52.26
C GLN A 348 -26.95 17.77 -51.55
N GLU A 349 -26.81 18.78 -50.69
CA GLU A 349 -25.71 18.91 -49.73
C GLU A 349 -26.20 18.69 -48.29
N PRO A 350 -25.32 18.31 -47.36
CA PRO A 350 -25.67 18.25 -45.95
C PRO A 350 -26.08 19.64 -45.44
N SER A 351 -27.15 19.68 -44.65
CA SER A 351 -27.70 20.93 -44.12
C SER A 351 -26.74 21.71 -43.20
N ALA A 352 -25.80 21.02 -42.54
CA ALA A 352 -24.74 21.62 -41.74
C ALA A 352 -23.49 20.73 -41.73
N ARG A 353 -22.32 21.31 -41.47
CA ARG A 353 -21.10 20.57 -41.11
C ARG A 353 -20.78 20.92 -39.66
N LEU A 354 -20.79 19.93 -38.78
CA LEU A 354 -20.43 20.11 -37.37
C LEU A 354 -19.09 19.43 -37.13
N ASP A 355 -18.03 20.20 -36.92
CA ASP A 355 -16.74 19.62 -36.53
C ASP A 355 -16.72 19.44 -35.00
N ILE A 356 -16.65 18.20 -34.52
CA ILE A 356 -16.48 17.91 -33.09
C ILE A 356 -14.98 17.79 -32.79
N PRO A 357 -14.46 18.49 -31.76
CA PRO A 357 -13.07 18.32 -31.36
C PRO A 357 -12.86 16.92 -30.76
N PHE A 358 -12.05 16.11 -31.42
CA PHE A 358 -11.52 14.86 -30.88
C PHE A 358 -10.15 15.13 -30.27
N HIS A 359 -10.05 15.02 -28.95
CA HIS A 359 -8.79 15.17 -28.23
C HIS A 359 -8.00 13.87 -28.28
N TYR A 360 -6.74 13.95 -28.69
CA TYR A 360 -5.82 12.82 -28.66
C TYR A 360 -4.45 13.27 -28.17
N THR A 361 -3.74 12.39 -27.47
CA THR A 361 -2.36 12.64 -27.07
C THR A 361 -1.46 12.23 -28.24
N LYS A 362 -0.71 13.18 -28.80
CA LYS A 362 0.24 12.86 -29.87
C LYS A 362 1.39 12.03 -29.28
N GLN A 363 1.57 10.84 -29.82
CA GLN A 363 2.63 9.92 -29.43
C GLN A 363 3.96 10.35 -30.09
N GLN A 364 5.01 10.58 -29.30
CA GLN A 364 6.37 10.62 -29.86
C GLN A 364 6.80 9.18 -30.15
N VAL A 365 7.14 8.90 -31.41
CA VAL A 365 7.39 7.53 -31.91
C VAL A 365 8.83 7.06 -31.65
N ASP A 366 9.77 7.99 -31.43
CA ASP A 366 11.18 7.67 -31.23
C ASP A 366 11.63 8.04 -29.81
N HIS A 367 11.48 7.09 -28.87
CA HIS A 367 12.14 7.18 -27.58
C HIS A 367 13.40 6.31 -27.60
N PRO A 368 14.56 6.81 -27.13
CA PRO A 368 15.76 6.01 -27.08
C PRO A 368 15.53 4.77 -26.22
N ASP A 369 15.99 3.66 -26.79
CA ASP A 369 15.39 2.35 -26.61
C ASP A 369 16.03 1.59 -25.43
N LEU A 370 16.98 2.17 -24.69
CA LEU A 370 17.56 1.59 -23.48
C LEU A 370 18.07 2.68 -22.52
N VAL A 371 17.55 2.73 -21.29
CA VAL A 371 18.17 3.44 -20.16
C VAL A 371 19.05 2.43 -19.42
N VAL A 372 20.37 2.55 -19.55
CA VAL A 372 21.31 1.78 -18.73
C VAL A 372 21.78 2.66 -17.59
N ALA A 373 21.37 2.33 -16.38
CA ALA A 373 21.90 2.95 -15.17
C ALA A 373 23.14 2.16 -14.73
N VAL A 374 24.32 2.76 -14.88
CA VAL A 374 25.58 2.18 -14.38
C VAL A 374 25.87 2.79 -13.02
N LEU A 375 25.57 2.02 -11.98
CA LEU A 375 25.55 2.50 -10.61
C LEU A 375 26.74 1.94 -9.85
N ASP A 376 27.50 2.82 -9.24
CA ASP A 376 28.58 2.46 -8.34
C ASP A 376 28.01 1.80 -7.09
N ARG A 377 28.49 0.59 -6.77
CA ARG A 377 28.14 -0.10 -5.52
C ARG A 377 29.38 -0.40 -4.66
N SER A 378 30.44 0.38 -4.82
CA SER A 378 31.65 0.27 -4.00
C SER A 378 31.39 0.70 -2.53
N PRO A 379 32.28 0.32 -1.60
CA PRO A 379 32.13 0.65 -0.18
C PRO A 379 31.94 2.13 0.12
N SER A 380 32.56 3.03 -0.64
CA SER A 380 32.49 4.49 -0.46
C SER A 380 31.07 5.03 -0.64
N MET A 381 30.21 4.31 -1.36
CA MET A 381 28.80 4.64 -1.54
C MET A 381 27.98 4.48 -0.26
N LEU A 382 28.49 3.77 0.76
CA LEU A 382 27.87 3.68 2.10
C LEU A 382 28.16 4.90 2.98
N GLU A 383 29.17 5.71 2.61
CA GLU A 383 29.52 6.90 3.37
C GLU A 383 28.42 7.95 3.27
N ALA A 384 28.21 8.68 4.36
CA ALA A 384 27.24 9.75 4.40
C ALA A 384 27.74 10.94 3.56
N LEU A 385 26.91 11.42 2.63
CA LEU A 385 27.19 12.64 1.87
C LEU A 385 27.05 13.89 2.74
N GLU A 386 26.21 13.81 3.77
CA GLU A 386 25.92 14.88 4.74
C GLU A 386 26.08 14.34 6.17
N SER A 387 26.26 15.22 7.16
CA SER A 387 26.49 14.78 8.55
C SER A 387 25.32 13.99 9.14
N GLY A 388 25.62 12.89 9.82
CA GLY A 388 24.65 11.98 10.43
C GLY A 388 24.24 10.85 9.50
N ASN A 389 23.82 9.70 10.05
CA ASN A 389 23.39 8.56 9.26
C ASN A 389 22.52 7.63 10.13
N ASP A 390 21.21 7.59 9.90
CA ASP A 390 20.28 6.68 10.58
C ASP A 390 20.11 5.41 9.72
N THR A 391 20.33 4.25 10.34
CA THR A 391 20.23 2.94 9.70
C THR A 391 18.99 2.14 10.10
N LYS A 392 18.10 2.71 10.93
CA LYS A 392 16.91 2.02 11.43
C LYS A 392 15.99 1.53 10.32
N TYR A 393 15.82 2.34 9.27
CA TYR A 393 14.97 2.00 8.12
C TYR A 393 15.81 1.70 6.88
N VAL A 394 16.73 2.61 6.53
CA VAL A 394 17.60 2.48 5.35
C VAL A 394 18.89 1.79 5.78
N PRO A 395 19.15 0.53 5.38
CA PRO A 395 20.22 -0.29 5.97
C PRO A 395 21.64 0.24 5.70
N TRP A 396 21.80 0.91 4.56
CA TRP A 396 23.04 1.57 4.14
C TRP A 396 23.14 3.02 4.65
N GLY A 397 22.14 3.48 5.39
CA GLY A 397 22.09 4.82 5.97
C GLY A 397 21.28 5.82 5.14
N ASP A 398 20.42 6.56 5.82
CA ASP A 398 19.48 7.56 5.27
C ASP A 398 20.14 8.82 4.68
N LYS A 399 21.46 9.00 4.87
CA LYS A 399 22.24 10.07 4.23
C LYS A 399 23.42 9.55 3.42
N SER A 400 23.48 8.25 3.17
CA SER A 400 24.52 7.66 2.32
C SER A 400 24.41 8.13 0.87
N LYS A 401 25.53 8.13 0.16
CA LYS A 401 25.57 8.42 -1.28
C LYS A 401 24.69 7.43 -2.06
N TRP A 402 24.70 6.16 -1.68
CA TRP A 402 23.82 5.12 -2.24
C TRP A 402 22.33 5.43 -2.04
N HIS A 403 21.93 5.93 -0.86
CA HIS A 403 20.53 6.34 -0.63
C HIS A 403 20.09 7.44 -1.60
N TYR A 404 20.89 8.49 -1.77
CA TYR A 404 20.54 9.58 -2.69
C TYR A 404 20.55 9.15 -4.15
N MET A 405 21.48 8.28 -4.54
CA MET A 405 21.51 7.71 -5.88
C MET A 405 20.25 6.90 -6.19
N LEU A 406 19.83 6.02 -5.28
CA LEU A 406 18.57 5.29 -5.42
C LEU A 406 17.38 6.24 -5.49
N TRP A 407 17.35 7.26 -4.66
CA TRP A 407 16.28 8.25 -4.67
C TRP A 407 16.18 8.95 -6.04
N GLY A 408 17.30 9.42 -6.61
CA GLY A 408 17.33 10.02 -7.94
C GLY A 408 16.84 9.08 -9.04
N TRP A 409 17.29 7.83 -9.02
CA TRP A 409 16.88 6.82 -10.00
C TRP A 409 15.40 6.41 -9.87
N PHE A 410 14.88 6.28 -8.65
CA PHE A 410 13.46 6.02 -8.41
C PHE A 410 12.58 7.20 -8.85
N ALA A 411 13.02 8.44 -8.66
CA ALA A 411 12.32 9.62 -9.13
C ALA A 411 12.19 9.62 -10.67
N VAL A 412 13.28 9.33 -11.39
CA VAL A 412 13.27 9.21 -12.85
C VAL A 412 12.30 8.12 -13.31
N THR A 413 12.41 6.92 -12.73
CA THR A 413 11.56 5.80 -13.15
C THR A 413 10.09 6.03 -12.79
N ASN A 414 9.79 6.70 -11.68
CA ASN A 414 8.44 7.15 -11.34
C ASN A 414 7.88 8.14 -12.37
N ASP A 415 8.69 9.09 -12.84
CA ASP A 415 8.26 10.05 -13.85
C ASP A 415 7.96 9.37 -15.18
N LEU A 416 8.81 8.43 -15.62
CA LEU A 416 8.56 7.62 -16.81
C LEU A 416 7.26 6.82 -16.71
N VAL A 417 6.94 6.30 -15.51
CA VAL A 417 5.65 5.65 -15.25
C VAL A 417 4.49 6.65 -15.38
N LYS A 418 4.59 7.80 -14.71
CA LYS A 418 3.55 8.84 -14.73
C LYS A 418 3.27 9.40 -16.11
N THR A 419 4.29 9.56 -16.95
CA THR A 419 4.14 10.04 -18.33
C THR A 419 3.78 8.93 -19.32
N GLY A 420 3.59 7.68 -18.86
CA GLY A 420 3.30 6.53 -19.73
C GLY A 420 4.47 6.07 -20.60
N LYS A 421 5.67 6.64 -20.44
CA LYS A 421 6.86 6.33 -21.24
C LYS A 421 7.49 4.99 -20.84
N ILE A 422 7.30 4.53 -19.60
CA ILE A 422 7.92 3.29 -19.07
C ILE A 422 7.55 2.02 -19.86
N ALA A 423 6.38 2.00 -20.51
CA ALA A 423 5.93 0.85 -21.29
C ALA A 423 6.79 0.62 -22.55
N TYR A 424 7.47 1.67 -23.01
CA TYR A 424 8.24 1.67 -24.26
C TYR A 424 9.75 1.75 -24.02
N VAL A 425 10.17 2.20 -22.84
CA VAL A 425 11.59 2.23 -22.46
C VAL A 425 12.04 0.87 -21.97
N ARG A 426 13.10 0.33 -22.57
CA ARG A 426 13.83 -0.81 -22.02
C ARG A 426 14.76 -0.30 -20.93
N ASN A 427 14.76 -0.92 -19.76
CA ASN A 427 15.57 -0.51 -18.62
C ASN A 427 16.54 -1.62 -18.25
N ASN A 428 17.80 -1.28 -18.00
CA ASN A 428 18.79 -2.19 -17.46
C ASN A 428 19.59 -1.47 -16.36
N ALA A 429 20.01 -2.21 -15.34
CA ALA A 429 20.90 -1.71 -14.31
C ALA A 429 22.19 -2.53 -14.31
N LEU A 430 23.32 -1.83 -14.38
CA LEU A 430 24.66 -2.39 -14.21
C LEU A 430 25.22 -1.86 -12.90
N LEU A 431 25.42 -2.72 -11.91
CA LEU A 431 25.98 -2.32 -10.63
C LEU A 431 27.46 -2.71 -10.59
N PHE A 432 28.35 -1.73 -10.67
CA PHE A 432 29.79 -1.99 -10.75
C PHE A 432 30.48 -1.84 -9.39
N ALA A 433 31.40 -2.75 -9.11
CA ALA A 433 32.29 -2.78 -7.95
C ALA A 433 33.49 -3.68 -8.32
N THR A 434 33.88 -4.69 -7.52
CA THR A 434 34.88 -5.68 -7.96
C THR A 434 34.42 -6.45 -9.22
N GLN A 435 33.12 -6.69 -9.32
CA GLN A 435 32.48 -7.31 -10.47
C GLN A 435 31.22 -6.52 -10.81
N THR A 436 30.98 -6.34 -12.11
CA THR A 436 29.73 -5.73 -12.59
C THR A 436 28.62 -6.76 -12.58
N LYS A 437 27.56 -6.47 -11.83
CA LYS A 437 26.32 -7.25 -11.86
C LYS A 437 25.36 -6.61 -12.84
N GLU A 438 24.66 -7.43 -13.61
CA GLU A 438 23.65 -6.98 -14.58
C GLU A 438 22.27 -7.51 -14.19
N SER A 439 21.26 -6.63 -14.23
CA SER A 439 19.86 -7.03 -13.96
C SER A 439 19.23 -7.79 -15.12
N GLY A 440 19.70 -7.53 -16.34
CA GLY A 440 19.02 -7.88 -17.58
C GLY A 440 18.00 -6.81 -17.97
N VAL A 441 17.46 -6.93 -19.19
CA VAL A 441 16.57 -5.92 -19.76
C VAL A 441 15.13 -6.10 -19.29
N HIS A 442 14.55 -5.04 -18.73
CA HIS A 442 13.19 -4.99 -18.20
C HIS A 442 12.33 -4.00 -18.99
N ARG A 443 11.03 -4.30 -19.17
CA ARG A 443 10.07 -3.40 -19.83
C ARG A 443 8.75 -3.30 -19.07
N GLY A 444 8.12 -2.12 -19.13
CA GLY A 444 6.74 -1.91 -18.64
C GLY A 444 6.51 -2.46 -17.24
N THR A 445 5.70 -3.52 -17.14
CA THR A 445 5.31 -4.17 -15.87
C THR A 445 6.47 -4.80 -15.09
N GLN A 446 7.64 -4.97 -15.72
CA GLN A 446 8.83 -5.56 -15.08
C GLN A 446 9.67 -4.54 -14.28
N LEU A 447 9.30 -3.26 -14.23
CA LEU A 447 10.04 -2.23 -13.49
C LEU A 447 10.19 -2.59 -12.00
N ASP A 448 9.16 -3.16 -11.39
CA ASP A 448 9.18 -3.60 -10.00
C ASP A 448 10.23 -4.68 -9.72
N ALA A 449 10.45 -5.58 -10.70
CA ALA A 449 11.49 -6.61 -10.60
C ALA A 449 12.89 -5.98 -10.67
N LEU A 450 13.10 -5.03 -11.61
CA LEU A 450 14.35 -4.26 -11.71
C LEU A 450 14.65 -3.50 -10.41
N ARG A 451 13.65 -2.80 -9.87
CA ARG A 451 13.75 -2.04 -8.62
C ARG A 451 14.14 -2.93 -7.45
N ARG A 452 13.47 -4.09 -7.29
CA ARG A 452 13.81 -5.07 -6.24
C ARG A 452 15.23 -5.59 -6.43
N TRP A 453 15.61 -5.94 -7.65
CA TRP A 453 16.95 -6.44 -7.95
C TRP A 453 18.04 -5.44 -7.53
N ILE A 454 17.87 -4.15 -7.79
CA ILE A 454 18.84 -3.12 -7.34
C ILE A 454 18.89 -3.05 -5.81
N LEU A 455 17.74 -3.09 -5.13
CA LEU A 455 17.65 -3.03 -3.66
C LEU A 455 18.23 -4.27 -2.96
N GLU A 456 18.23 -5.42 -3.63
CA GLU A 456 18.81 -6.69 -3.18
C GLU A 456 20.33 -6.76 -3.36
N HIS A 457 20.91 -5.87 -4.16
CA HIS A 457 22.34 -5.80 -4.45
C HIS A 457 22.99 -4.48 -3.98
N PRO A 458 22.87 -4.11 -2.70
CA PRO A 458 23.47 -2.88 -2.19
C PRO A 458 25.01 -2.97 -2.17
N PRO A 459 25.70 -1.84 -1.90
CA PRO A 459 27.13 -1.82 -1.70
C PRO A 459 27.59 -2.77 -0.58
N SER A 460 28.75 -3.39 -0.78
CA SER A 460 29.42 -4.22 0.24
C SER A 460 30.75 -3.59 0.64
N GLN A 461 31.11 -3.69 1.92
CA GLN A 461 32.40 -3.19 2.42
C GLN A 461 33.61 -4.00 1.91
N THR A 462 33.40 -5.19 1.36
CA THR A 462 34.47 -6.11 0.93
C THR A 462 34.80 -6.00 -0.55
N GLU A 463 34.25 -5.03 -1.26
CA GLU A 463 34.39 -4.91 -2.71
C GLU A 463 35.27 -3.72 -3.10
N GLY A 464 35.90 -3.80 -4.27
CA GLY A 464 36.62 -2.69 -4.89
C GLY A 464 35.74 -1.92 -5.89
N THR A 465 36.36 -1.03 -6.64
CA THR A 465 35.69 -0.18 -7.64
C THR A 465 36.34 -0.41 -9.00
N SER A 466 35.82 -1.33 -9.82
CA SER A 466 36.36 -1.63 -11.14
C SER A 466 35.26 -1.76 -12.19
N LEU A 467 35.57 -1.40 -13.44
CA LEU A 467 34.64 -1.54 -14.56
C LEU A 467 34.94 -2.82 -15.33
N ASP A 468 33.92 -3.68 -15.48
CA ASP A 468 33.95 -4.82 -16.39
C ASP A 468 33.59 -4.38 -17.82
N MET A 469 34.61 -4.27 -18.67
CA MET A 469 34.45 -3.85 -20.06
C MET A 469 33.71 -4.88 -20.92
N ALA A 470 33.73 -6.17 -20.58
CA ALA A 470 33.00 -7.19 -21.34
C ALA A 470 31.49 -7.01 -21.15
N VAL A 471 31.04 -6.79 -19.91
CA VAL A 471 29.64 -6.49 -19.60
C VAL A 471 29.20 -5.18 -20.24
N LEU A 472 30.03 -4.14 -20.17
CA LEU A 472 29.74 -2.84 -20.80
C LEU A 472 29.65 -2.96 -22.32
N ARG A 473 30.54 -3.71 -22.98
CA ARG A 473 30.54 -3.92 -24.43
C ARG A 473 29.24 -4.57 -24.90
N ASN A 474 28.80 -5.62 -24.22
CA ASN A 474 27.53 -6.30 -24.51
C ASN A 474 26.34 -5.34 -24.36
N ASN A 475 26.38 -4.48 -23.34
CA ASN A 475 25.32 -3.53 -23.05
C ASN A 475 25.33 -2.27 -23.92
N CYS A 476 26.48 -1.90 -24.51
CA CYS A 476 26.60 -0.78 -25.44
C CYS A 476 26.27 -1.20 -26.89
N ALA A 477 26.42 -2.48 -27.25
CA ALA A 477 26.17 -2.98 -28.61
C ALA A 477 24.76 -2.66 -29.16
N GLY A 478 24.66 -2.32 -30.44
CA GLY A 478 23.39 -2.05 -31.13
C GLY A 478 23.10 -0.57 -31.33
N THR A 479 21.82 -0.17 -31.20
CA THR A 479 21.36 1.21 -31.44
C THR A 479 21.83 2.18 -30.35
N PRO A 480 21.86 3.51 -30.62
CA PRO A 480 22.09 4.54 -29.60
C PRO A 480 21.12 4.45 -28.41
N LYS A 481 21.60 4.78 -27.22
CA LYS A 481 20.94 4.55 -25.92
C LYS A 481 21.15 5.75 -25.00
N VAL A 482 20.37 5.80 -23.92
CA VAL A 482 20.62 6.73 -22.81
C VAL A 482 21.46 5.99 -21.76
N PHE A 483 22.67 6.47 -21.53
CA PHE A 483 23.62 5.87 -20.62
C PHE A 483 23.89 6.84 -19.47
N ILE A 484 23.39 6.50 -18.28
CA ILE A 484 23.57 7.33 -17.09
C ILE A 484 24.48 6.58 -16.14
N THR A 485 25.61 7.17 -15.81
CA THR A 485 26.56 6.60 -14.85
C THR A 485 26.56 7.44 -13.58
N MET A 486 26.63 6.79 -12.41
CA MET A 486 26.59 7.46 -11.11
C MET A 486 27.67 6.84 -10.22
N SER A 487 28.58 7.67 -9.70
CA SER A 487 29.71 7.23 -8.88
C SER A 487 30.19 8.34 -7.96
N ASP A 488 30.83 7.98 -6.85
CA ASP A 488 31.43 8.92 -5.91
C ASP A 488 32.97 8.98 -5.95
N GLY A 489 33.64 8.14 -6.73
CA GLY A 489 35.07 7.92 -6.55
C GLY A 489 35.84 7.38 -7.75
N GLU A 490 37.10 7.04 -7.49
CA GLU A 490 38.03 6.53 -8.49
C GLU A 490 37.72 5.08 -8.87
N VAL A 491 37.76 4.81 -10.17
CA VAL A 491 37.71 3.44 -10.69
C VAL A 491 39.14 2.92 -10.76
N SER A 492 39.44 1.85 -10.02
CA SER A 492 40.80 1.33 -9.82
C SER A 492 41.50 0.94 -11.12
N ASN A 493 40.75 0.41 -12.10
CA ASN A 493 41.25 0.05 -13.42
C ASN A 493 41.02 1.13 -14.48
N TRP A 494 40.67 2.37 -14.10
CA TRP A 494 40.32 3.44 -15.05
C TRP A 494 41.41 3.67 -16.10
N LYS A 495 42.68 3.73 -15.69
CA LYS A 495 43.81 3.99 -16.58
C LYS A 495 43.91 2.97 -17.72
N ASP A 496 43.56 1.71 -17.44
CA ASP A 496 43.61 0.62 -18.40
C ASP A 496 42.38 0.61 -19.32
N VAL A 497 41.21 0.98 -18.79
CA VAL A 497 39.93 0.86 -19.52
C VAL A 497 39.44 2.15 -20.16
N LYS A 498 40.04 3.31 -19.83
CA LYS A 498 39.62 4.66 -20.26
C LYS A 498 39.37 4.77 -21.76
N ALA A 499 40.35 4.36 -22.57
CA ALA A 499 40.29 4.51 -24.03
C ALA A 499 39.12 3.70 -24.62
N GLU A 500 38.96 2.47 -24.16
CA GLU A 500 37.85 1.61 -24.58
C GLU A 500 36.50 2.14 -24.11
N TYR A 501 36.42 2.59 -22.85
CA TYR A 501 35.19 3.14 -22.28
C TYR A 501 34.70 4.38 -23.05
N LEU A 502 35.60 5.31 -23.37
CA LEU A 502 35.27 6.52 -24.12
C LEU A 502 34.80 6.21 -25.55
N LEU A 503 35.38 5.19 -26.18
CA LEU A 503 34.99 4.72 -27.51
C LEU A 503 33.61 4.06 -27.47
N LEU A 504 33.37 3.13 -26.53
CA LEU A 504 32.11 2.39 -26.41
C LEU A 504 30.93 3.30 -26.07
N THR A 505 31.14 4.30 -25.22
CA THR A 505 30.07 5.23 -24.80
C THR A 505 29.78 6.34 -25.82
N SER A 506 30.63 6.53 -26.82
CA SER A 506 30.52 7.64 -27.78
C SER A 506 29.27 7.70 -28.63
N PRO A 507 28.72 6.56 -29.11
CA PRO A 507 27.50 6.57 -29.91
C PRO A 507 26.22 6.81 -29.10
N HIS A 508 26.32 6.95 -27.77
CA HIS A 508 25.17 7.02 -26.86
C HIS A 508 24.99 8.43 -26.30
N LEU A 509 23.75 8.75 -25.92
CA LEU A 509 23.50 9.91 -25.09
C LEU A 509 24.00 9.60 -23.69
N TYR A 510 25.10 10.24 -23.31
CA TYR A 510 25.84 9.91 -22.10
C TYR A 510 25.78 11.04 -21.08
N ALA A 511 25.45 10.69 -19.83
CA ALA A 511 25.57 11.58 -18.68
C ALA A 511 26.25 10.86 -17.53
N HIS A 512 27.22 11.52 -16.91
CA HIS A 512 27.86 11.07 -15.67
C HIS A 512 27.47 11.97 -14.51
N VAL A 513 27.02 11.37 -13.42
CA VAL A 513 26.75 12.04 -12.16
C VAL A 513 27.85 11.69 -11.17
N GLN A 514 28.74 12.66 -10.93
CA GLN A 514 29.76 12.59 -9.90
C GLN A 514 29.16 13.02 -8.56
N ILE A 515 29.18 12.13 -7.58
CA ILE A 515 28.76 12.40 -6.20
C ILE A 515 30.00 12.84 -5.41
N GLY A 516 29.92 13.99 -4.73
CA GLY A 516 31.07 14.54 -4.00
C GLY A 516 32.16 15.11 -4.92
N LEU A 517 33.42 14.90 -4.57
CA LEU A 517 34.57 15.52 -5.25
C LEU A 517 34.83 14.90 -6.63
N ALA A 518 35.45 15.68 -7.52
CA ALA A 518 35.76 15.24 -8.87
C ALA A 518 36.90 14.20 -8.91
N SER A 519 36.60 13.00 -9.43
CA SER A 519 37.55 11.92 -9.73
C SER A 519 38.37 12.15 -11.02
N GLU A 520 39.43 11.38 -11.24
CA GLU A 520 40.18 11.29 -12.50
C GLU A 520 39.25 10.91 -13.66
N MET A 521 38.35 9.93 -13.45
CA MET A 521 37.32 9.54 -14.42
C MET A 521 36.43 10.74 -14.80
N SER A 522 35.91 11.49 -13.82
CA SER A 522 35.03 12.63 -14.11
C SER A 522 35.72 13.74 -14.90
N LYS A 523 37.01 13.99 -14.63
CA LYS A 523 37.83 14.97 -15.35
C LYS A 523 38.08 14.54 -16.79
N ASP A 524 38.40 13.26 -16.98
CA ASP A 524 38.64 12.67 -18.28
C ASP A 524 37.39 12.62 -19.16
N LEU A 525 36.24 12.27 -18.58
CA LEU A 525 34.95 12.30 -19.28
C LEU A 525 34.64 13.72 -19.75
N ARG A 526 34.83 14.72 -18.89
CA ARG A 526 34.63 16.13 -19.25
C ARG A 526 35.60 16.57 -20.36
N ALA A 527 36.87 16.19 -20.27
CA ALA A 527 37.87 16.49 -21.30
C ALA A 527 37.54 15.84 -22.66
N ALA A 528 36.89 14.67 -22.63
CA ALA A 528 36.37 13.99 -23.82
C ALA A 528 35.03 14.55 -24.33
N GLY A 529 34.55 15.67 -23.77
CA GLY A 529 33.31 16.33 -24.20
C GLY A 529 32.03 15.65 -23.70
N ARG A 530 32.11 14.81 -22.66
CA ARG A 530 30.93 14.15 -22.06
C ARG A 530 30.25 15.07 -21.04
N ASN A 531 28.93 14.93 -20.91
CA ASN A 531 28.15 15.64 -19.89
C ASN A 531 28.47 15.06 -18.51
N VAL A 532 29.09 15.88 -17.66
CA VAL A 532 29.49 15.51 -16.29
C VAL A 532 28.88 16.50 -15.30
N TYR A 533 27.97 16.00 -14.48
CA TYR A 533 27.23 16.72 -13.47
C TYR A 533 27.75 16.37 -12.08
N SER A 534 27.96 17.37 -11.22
CA SER A 534 28.44 17.16 -9.86
C SER A 534 27.34 17.39 -8.83
N VAL A 535 27.21 16.50 -7.85
CA VAL A 535 26.24 16.59 -6.74
C VAL A 535 26.99 16.66 -5.43
N GLN A 536 26.84 17.78 -4.70
CA GLN A 536 27.42 17.97 -3.37
C GLN A 536 26.41 17.77 -2.24
N LYS A 537 25.11 17.84 -2.53
CA LYS A 537 24.03 17.68 -1.56
C LYS A 537 23.04 16.64 -2.06
N GLY A 538 22.54 15.80 -1.16
CA GLY A 538 21.75 14.64 -1.55
C GLY A 538 20.43 14.98 -2.24
N LYS A 539 19.77 16.07 -1.80
CA LYS A 539 18.48 16.51 -2.36
C LYS A 539 18.59 17.04 -3.79
N ASP A 540 19.77 17.52 -4.20
CA ASP A 540 19.99 18.04 -5.55
C ASP A 540 20.03 16.90 -6.59
N MET A 541 20.30 15.66 -6.14
CA MET A 541 20.35 14.46 -6.98
C MET A 541 19.06 14.23 -7.77
N VAL A 542 17.90 14.42 -7.12
CA VAL A 542 16.60 14.15 -7.73
C VAL A 542 16.31 15.13 -8.87
N ALA A 543 16.52 16.42 -8.62
CA ALA A 543 16.29 17.47 -9.60
C ALA A 543 17.24 17.31 -10.80
N LEU A 544 18.52 17.00 -10.53
CA LEU A 544 19.51 16.76 -11.56
C LEU A 544 19.15 15.56 -12.45
N MET A 545 18.83 14.42 -11.83
CA MET A 545 18.51 13.19 -12.57
C MET A 545 17.29 13.37 -13.48
N ARG A 546 16.29 14.13 -13.03
CA ARG A 546 15.14 14.51 -13.86
C ARG A 546 15.54 15.42 -15.01
N GLY A 547 16.42 16.41 -14.78
CA GLY A 547 16.94 17.28 -15.83
C GLY A 547 17.64 16.49 -16.94
N ILE A 548 18.53 15.56 -16.56
CA ILE A 548 19.25 14.69 -17.49
C ILE A 548 18.29 13.87 -18.36
N VAL A 549 17.27 13.28 -17.74
CA VAL A 549 16.30 12.44 -18.46
C VAL A 549 15.33 13.29 -19.28
N ALA A 550 14.94 14.47 -18.80
CA ALA A 550 14.11 15.38 -19.59
C ALA A 550 14.81 15.80 -20.89
N GLU A 551 16.09 16.15 -20.83
CA GLU A 551 16.90 16.46 -22.02
C GLU A 551 17.01 15.27 -22.98
N ALA A 552 17.08 14.05 -22.46
CA ALA A 552 17.15 12.82 -23.25
C ALA A 552 15.86 12.44 -23.98
N TYR A 553 14.71 12.92 -23.52
CA TYR A 553 13.37 12.51 -23.96
C TYR A 553 12.47 13.69 -24.38
N GLN A 554 13.06 14.86 -24.64
CA GLN A 554 12.49 15.99 -25.37
C GLN A 554 12.70 15.78 -26.86
#